data_AF-A0A016S8B3-F1
#
_entry.id   AF-A0A016S8B3-F1
#
_cell.length_a   1.000
_cell.length_b   1.000
_cell.length_c   1.000
_cell.angle_alpha   90.00
_cell.angle_beta   90.00
_cell.angle_gamma   90.00
#
_symmetry.space_group_name_H-M   'P 1'
#
loop_
_entity.id
_entity.type
_entity.pdbx_description
1 polymer ?
#
loop_
_entity_poly.entity_id
_entity_poly.type
_entity_poly.pdbx_seq_one_letter_code
_entity_poly.pdbx_strand_id
1 'polypeptide(L)'
;MRSPNKEAVTSLSLSDKTWSLMEVMQQLVVVIFFAKLSVQRDYNGPMCHVSHPEDLKTPCNSTVLFMTSYQDQSIVDYPEFYDYVKDMEEYDTFHLRFYLLERFTEKEVIRLHNGSDIAIMDNDDLIHIPKFEWDEDDHFEIALANNPKLDTSELRTTLKNRNRSTANVQRPFSCGETRIISDQCRIIEGTLLLDDTRNTRMLNLEELYGRISLVNSQLESVPAMPHLRKVEYTKIENSEPYAIKIVNNTRLKSIGGLTKIEELVVVSHTKSVLIRDNPKLCIEPEDAATDFVKKYASHVMVCGKSRAMNDVEQSFGMFFFLL
;
A
#
# COMPACT_ATOMS: atom_id res chain seq x y z
N MET A 1 -27.81 66.82 -23.62
CA MET A 1 -27.31 66.33 -22.31
C MET A 1 -28.24 65.24 -21.80
N ARG A 2 -27.89 63.97 -22.01
CA ARG A 2 -28.45 62.78 -21.35
C ARG A 2 -27.38 61.70 -21.44
N SER A 3 -26.88 61.24 -20.30
CA SER A 3 -25.93 60.13 -20.16
C SER A 3 -26.72 58.82 -19.98
N PRO A 4 -26.31 57.69 -20.57
CA PRO A 4 -26.82 56.39 -20.17
C PRO A 4 -25.90 55.70 -19.15
N ASN A 5 -26.55 54.91 -18.30
CA ASN A 5 -26.02 54.08 -17.22
C ASN A 5 -25.02 53.03 -17.70
N LYS A 6 -24.00 52.78 -16.85
CA LYS A 6 -23.15 51.58 -16.91
C LYS A 6 -23.73 50.52 -15.97
N GLU A 7 -24.21 49.41 -16.51
CA GLU A 7 -24.39 48.17 -15.75
C GLU A 7 -23.13 47.31 -15.91
N ALA A 8 -22.50 46.97 -14.78
CA ALA A 8 -21.40 46.03 -14.71
C ALA A 8 -21.97 44.62 -14.56
N VAL A 9 -21.88 43.83 -15.63
CA VAL A 9 -22.15 42.38 -15.59
C VAL A 9 -20.90 41.68 -15.07
N THR A 10 -20.98 41.14 -13.86
CA THR A 10 -19.94 40.27 -13.30
C THR A 10 -20.27 38.83 -13.67
N SER A 11 -19.56 38.26 -14.64
CA SER A 11 -19.66 36.84 -14.98
C SER A 11 -18.84 36.03 -13.97
N LEU A 12 -19.50 35.42 -12.99
CA LEU A 12 -18.93 34.36 -12.17
C LEU A 12 -18.90 33.07 -13.00
N SER A 13 -17.69 32.62 -13.36
CA SER A 13 -17.46 31.31 -13.96
C SER A 13 -17.70 30.23 -12.91
N LEU A 14 -18.76 29.43 -13.08
CA LEU A 14 -18.87 28.11 -12.44
C LEU A 14 -17.89 27.15 -13.14
N SER A 15 -16.64 27.17 -12.69
CA SER A 15 -15.66 26.11 -12.89
C SER A 15 -15.24 25.69 -11.50
N ASP A 16 -14.94 24.40 -11.34
CA ASP A 16 -14.30 23.83 -10.15
C ASP A 16 -15.26 23.43 -9.03
N LYS A 17 -15.85 22.23 -9.18
CA LYS A 17 -16.00 21.22 -8.11
C LYS A 17 -16.60 19.93 -8.67
N THR A 18 -15.96 19.34 -9.68
CA THR A 18 -16.17 17.91 -9.98
C THR A 18 -15.15 17.14 -9.16
N TRP A 19 -15.52 16.80 -7.93
CA TRP A 19 -14.80 15.78 -7.17
C TRP A 19 -14.81 14.49 -7.98
N SER A 20 -13.65 13.84 -8.08
CA SER A 20 -13.56 12.54 -8.74
C SER A 20 -14.51 11.56 -8.05
N LEU A 21 -15.32 10.83 -8.81
CA LEU A 21 -16.17 9.74 -8.30
C LEU A 21 -15.36 8.76 -7.42
N MET A 22 -14.05 8.64 -7.66
CA MET A 22 -13.13 7.83 -6.86
C MET A 22 -12.87 8.42 -5.46
N GLU A 23 -12.74 9.75 -5.33
CA GLU A 23 -12.55 10.42 -4.03
C GLU A 23 -13.82 10.38 -3.19
N VAL A 24 -14.98 10.60 -3.82
CA VAL A 24 -16.29 10.50 -3.15
C VAL A 24 -16.51 9.05 -2.68
N MET A 25 -16.14 8.06 -3.49
CA MET A 25 -16.24 6.66 -3.09
C MET A 25 -15.24 6.25 -2.00
N GLN A 26 -14.00 6.76 -2.01
CA GLN A 26 -13.06 6.53 -0.93
C GLN A 26 -13.56 7.11 0.40
N GLN A 27 -14.10 8.34 0.38
CA GLN A 27 -14.71 8.93 1.58
C GLN A 27 -15.96 8.14 2.03
N LEU A 28 -16.77 7.63 1.10
CA LEU A 28 -17.96 6.83 1.43
C LEU A 28 -17.58 5.47 2.04
N VAL A 29 -16.52 4.82 1.56
CA VAL A 29 -16.02 3.55 2.12
C VAL A 29 -15.51 3.77 3.55
N VAL A 30 -14.76 4.84 3.79
CA VAL A 30 -14.33 5.25 5.13
C VAL A 30 -15.57 5.45 6.03
N VAL A 31 -16.56 6.23 5.59
CA VAL A 31 -17.79 6.48 6.35
C VAL A 31 -18.61 5.21 6.62
N ILE A 32 -18.69 4.26 5.66
CA ILE A 32 -19.44 3.01 5.84
C ILE A 32 -18.72 2.03 6.77
N PHE A 33 -17.37 1.99 6.74
CA PHE A 33 -16.60 1.25 7.75
C PHE A 33 -16.85 1.80 9.15
N PHE A 34 -16.92 3.13 9.31
CA PHE A 34 -17.18 3.75 10.61
C PHE A 34 -18.66 3.70 11.05
N ALA A 35 -19.63 3.72 10.13
CA ALA A 35 -21.07 3.69 10.47
C ALA A 35 -21.58 2.32 10.96
N LYS A 36 -20.85 1.23 10.73
CA LYS A 36 -21.17 -0.10 11.28
C LYS A 36 -20.69 -0.31 12.73
N LEU A 37 -19.94 0.63 13.31
CA LEU A 37 -19.25 0.47 14.60
C LEU A 37 -19.89 1.22 15.78
N SER A 38 -21.15 1.66 15.66
CA SER A 38 -21.92 2.09 16.84
C SER A 38 -22.60 0.89 17.52
N VAL A 39 -21.84 -0.19 17.77
CA VAL A 39 -22.22 -1.16 18.79
C VAL A 39 -22.06 -0.42 20.13
N GLN A 40 -23.07 -0.49 21.00
CA GLN A 40 -23.00 0.09 22.35
C GLN A 40 -21.72 -0.41 23.03
N ARG A 41 -20.82 0.53 23.36
CA ARG A 41 -19.62 0.25 24.13
C ARG A 41 -20.02 0.15 25.59
N ASP A 42 -19.72 -0.98 26.22
CA ASP A 42 -20.12 -1.28 27.59
C ASP A 42 -19.15 -0.72 28.66
N TYR A 43 -18.19 0.13 28.27
CA TYR A 43 -17.28 0.74 29.23
C TYR A 43 -17.97 1.87 30.02
N ASN A 44 -18.26 1.60 31.30
CA ASN A 44 -18.91 2.56 32.21
C ASN A 44 -17.91 3.27 33.15
N GLY A 45 -16.61 3.07 32.97
CA GLY A 45 -15.57 3.69 33.81
C GLY A 45 -15.18 5.10 33.37
N PRO A 46 -14.39 5.83 34.18
CA PRO A 46 -13.83 7.12 33.78
C PRO A 46 -12.79 6.94 32.66
N MET A 47 -12.81 7.81 31.65
CA MET A 47 -11.90 7.77 30.51
C MET A 47 -11.24 9.13 30.25
N CYS A 48 -10.04 9.11 29.69
CA CYS A 48 -9.34 10.25 29.12
C CYS A 48 -9.82 10.45 27.68
N HIS A 49 -10.63 11.47 27.42
CA HIS A 49 -11.08 11.77 26.07
C HIS A 49 -10.15 12.80 25.43
N VAL A 50 -9.56 12.42 24.28
CA VAL A 50 -8.74 13.31 23.45
C VAL A 50 -9.36 13.37 22.06
N SER A 51 -9.99 14.50 21.78
CA SER A 51 -10.67 14.82 20.53
C SER A 51 -10.08 16.04 19.82
N HIS A 52 -9.37 16.88 20.58
CA HIS A 52 -8.69 18.08 20.09
C HIS A 52 -7.32 18.22 20.79
N PRO A 53 -6.37 18.99 20.22
CA PRO A 53 -5.06 19.20 20.83
C PRO A 53 -5.12 19.83 22.23
N GLU A 54 -6.11 20.68 22.50
CA GLU A 54 -6.31 21.33 23.80
C GLU A 54 -6.61 20.33 24.93
N ASP A 55 -7.19 19.17 24.59
CA ASP A 55 -7.51 18.13 25.57
C ASP A 55 -6.23 17.59 26.23
N LEU A 56 -5.09 17.61 25.51
CA LEU A 56 -3.78 17.15 26.01
C LEU A 56 -3.23 18.01 27.15
N LYS A 57 -3.74 19.23 27.33
CA LYS A 57 -3.31 20.14 28.42
C LYS A 57 -4.01 19.85 29.73
N THR A 58 -5.13 19.13 29.69
CA THR A 58 -5.93 18.83 30.87
C THR A 58 -5.40 17.53 31.49
N PRO A 59 -4.93 17.52 32.75
CA PRO A 59 -4.50 16.29 33.39
C PRO A 59 -5.62 15.26 33.40
N CYS A 60 -5.32 14.04 32.97
CA CYS A 60 -6.26 12.94 33.09
C CYS A 60 -6.00 12.13 34.37
N ASN A 61 -7.07 11.87 35.13
CA ASN A 61 -7.01 11.05 36.34
C ASN A 61 -7.37 9.57 36.08
N SER A 62 -7.65 9.20 34.83
CA SER A 62 -7.90 7.82 34.40
C SER A 62 -6.66 7.26 33.71
N THR A 63 -6.56 5.94 33.66
CA THR A 63 -5.55 5.21 32.89
C THR A 63 -6.09 4.68 31.56
N VAL A 64 -7.38 4.91 31.28
CA VAL A 64 -8.08 4.46 30.07
C VAL A 64 -8.17 5.58 29.05
N LEU A 65 -7.67 5.35 27.84
CA LEU A 65 -7.64 6.34 26.76
C LEU A 65 -8.75 6.10 25.73
N PHE A 66 -9.45 7.18 25.40
CA PHE A 66 -10.26 7.32 24.19
C PHE A 66 -9.65 8.44 23.34
N MET A 67 -9.14 8.11 22.16
CA MET A 67 -8.50 9.07 21.27
C MET A 67 -8.67 8.69 19.81
N THR A 68 -8.97 9.69 18.98
CA THR A 68 -8.94 9.55 17.52
C THR A 68 -8.20 10.70 16.85
N SER A 69 -7.00 10.42 16.34
CA SER A 69 -6.23 11.40 15.54
C SER A 69 -6.71 11.52 14.09
N TYR A 70 -7.68 10.69 13.68
CA TYR A 70 -8.13 10.64 12.28
C TYR A 70 -9.00 11.85 11.91
N GLN A 71 -9.67 12.43 12.91
CA GLN A 71 -10.50 13.63 12.75
C GLN A 71 -9.66 14.90 12.82
N ASP A 72 -8.59 14.87 13.61
CA ASP A 72 -7.67 15.99 13.78
C ASP A 72 -6.23 15.50 13.96
N GLN A 73 -5.46 15.60 12.87
CA GLN A 73 -4.06 15.21 12.84
C GLN A 73 -3.20 16.07 13.76
N SER A 74 -3.62 17.30 14.07
CA SER A 74 -2.83 18.21 14.90
C SER A 74 -2.70 17.74 16.35
N ILE A 75 -3.51 16.76 16.78
CA ILE A 75 -3.38 16.09 18.08
C ILE A 75 -2.00 15.47 18.25
N VAL A 76 -1.49 14.77 17.23
CA VAL A 76 -0.20 14.06 17.35
C VAL A 76 1.00 14.96 17.07
N ASP A 77 0.76 16.11 16.44
CA ASP A 77 1.77 17.15 16.23
C ASP A 77 2.00 18.01 17.48
N TYR A 78 1.13 17.86 18.49
CA TYR A 78 1.23 18.65 19.72
C TYR A 78 2.39 18.16 20.60
N PRO A 79 3.24 19.06 21.16
CA PRO A 79 4.41 18.67 21.93
C PRO A 79 4.11 17.76 23.13
N GLU A 80 2.96 17.97 23.76
CA GLU A 80 2.50 17.24 24.94
C GLU A 80 1.92 15.86 24.60
N PHE A 81 1.68 15.56 23.31
CA PHE A 81 1.03 14.31 22.88
C PHE A 81 1.70 13.08 23.49
N TYR A 82 3.00 12.93 23.27
CA TYR A 82 3.73 11.76 23.74
C TYR A 82 3.70 11.63 25.26
N ASP A 83 3.96 12.74 25.96
CA ASP A 83 3.92 12.76 27.43
C ASP A 83 2.54 12.41 27.98
N TYR A 84 1.47 12.74 27.26
CA TYR A 84 0.10 12.41 27.63
C TYR A 84 -0.21 10.92 27.44
N VAL A 85 0.17 10.32 26.32
CA VAL A 85 -0.23 8.94 25.99
C VAL A 85 0.72 7.87 26.55
N LYS A 86 1.97 8.23 26.88
CA LYS A 86 3.02 7.24 27.15
C LYS A 86 2.81 6.37 28.39
N ASP A 87 2.02 6.86 29.34
CA ASP A 87 1.78 6.22 30.64
C ASP A 87 0.37 5.60 30.76
N MET A 88 -0.45 5.68 29.71
CA MET A 88 -1.79 5.08 29.67
C MET A 88 -1.70 3.55 29.73
N GLU A 89 -2.58 2.91 30.50
CA GLU A 89 -2.51 1.47 30.77
C GLU A 89 -3.51 0.66 29.95
N GLU A 90 -4.58 1.30 29.49
CA GLU A 90 -5.70 0.67 28.80
C GLU A 90 -6.21 1.57 27.67
N TYR A 91 -6.59 0.97 26.54
CA TYR A 91 -7.12 1.69 25.38
C TYR A 91 -8.53 1.19 25.05
N ASP A 92 -9.53 2.06 25.19
CA ASP A 92 -10.88 1.82 24.65
C ASP A 92 -10.89 2.12 23.14
N THR A 93 -10.48 3.33 22.76
CA THR A 93 -10.30 3.71 21.35
C THR A 93 -8.96 4.37 21.20
N PHE A 94 -8.14 3.83 20.30
CA PHE A 94 -6.85 4.41 20.00
C PHE A 94 -6.62 4.39 18.50
N HIS A 95 -6.92 5.52 17.85
CA HIS A 95 -6.64 5.71 16.44
C HIS A 95 -5.45 6.65 16.27
N LEU A 96 -4.34 6.12 15.76
CA LEU A 96 -3.07 6.80 15.55
C LEU A 96 -2.72 6.81 14.06
N ARG A 97 -2.55 8.01 13.49
CA ARG A 97 -2.14 8.22 12.10
C ARG A 97 -1.02 9.23 11.95
N PHE A 98 -0.21 9.09 10.89
CA PHE A 98 0.87 10.02 10.50
C PHE A 98 1.76 10.49 11.65
N TYR A 99 2.01 9.59 12.60
CA TYR A 99 2.85 9.85 13.75
C TYR A 99 4.32 9.66 13.40
N LEU A 100 5.15 10.60 13.83
CA LEU A 100 6.58 10.68 13.48
C LEU A 100 7.52 10.10 14.54
N LEU A 101 6.99 9.56 15.66
CA LEU A 101 7.86 8.92 16.66
C LEU A 101 7.92 7.40 16.47
N GLU A 102 9.06 6.85 16.91
CA GLU A 102 9.36 5.42 16.79
C GLU A 102 8.50 4.52 17.70
N ARG A 103 7.82 5.11 18.67
CA ARG A 103 6.91 4.47 19.63
C ARG A 103 5.94 5.51 20.20
N PHE A 104 4.74 5.09 20.59
CA PHE A 104 3.73 5.95 21.20
C PHE A 104 3.51 5.68 22.70
N THR A 105 4.18 4.69 23.29
CA THR A 105 4.06 4.39 24.72
C THR A 105 5.37 3.91 25.33
N GLU A 106 5.51 4.10 26.65
CA GLU A 106 6.59 3.52 27.46
C GLU A 106 6.12 2.25 28.19
N LYS A 107 4.81 1.94 28.15
CA LYS A 107 4.30 0.69 28.71
C LYS A 107 4.68 -0.49 27.81
N GLU A 108 5.18 -1.55 28.42
CA GLU A 108 5.43 -2.82 27.71
C GLU A 108 4.12 -3.51 27.31
N VAL A 109 3.06 -3.29 28.08
CA VAL A 109 1.75 -3.93 27.94
C VAL A 109 0.65 -2.89 28.03
N ILE A 110 -0.30 -2.96 27.10
CA ILE A 110 -1.56 -2.23 27.11
C ILE A 110 -2.71 -3.24 27.21
N ARG A 111 -3.66 -2.96 28.11
CA ARG A 111 -4.88 -3.77 28.23
C ARG A 111 -5.93 -3.31 27.25
N LEU A 112 -6.61 -4.28 26.65
CA LEU A 112 -7.80 -4.10 25.84
C LEU A 112 -8.95 -4.80 26.54
N HIS A 113 -10.12 -4.19 26.53
CA HIS A 113 -11.36 -4.74 27.07
C HIS A 113 -12.37 -5.02 25.95
N ASN A 114 -13.48 -5.69 26.28
CA ASN A 114 -14.59 -5.86 25.35
C ASN A 114 -15.09 -4.53 24.76
N GLY A 115 -15.11 -4.43 23.44
CA GLY A 115 -15.45 -3.25 22.66
C GLY A 115 -14.27 -2.40 22.20
N SER A 116 -13.03 -2.73 22.59
CA SER A 116 -11.85 -1.91 22.24
C SER A 116 -11.63 -1.84 20.72
N ASP A 117 -11.19 -0.68 20.24
CA ASP A 117 -10.93 -0.40 18.82
C ASP A 117 -9.59 0.32 18.63
N ILE A 118 -8.61 -0.41 18.10
CA ILE A 118 -7.23 0.05 17.91
C ILE A 118 -6.93 0.14 16.41
N ALA A 119 -6.60 1.34 15.94
CA ALA A 119 -6.22 1.58 14.56
C ALA A 119 -4.90 2.35 14.51
N ILE A 120 -3.84 1.74 13.98
CA ILE A 120 -2.51 2.36 13.89
C ILE A 120 -2.07 2.31 12.43
N MET A 121 -2.17 3.44 11.74
CA MET A 121 -2.01 3.48 10.28
C MET A 121 -1.09 4.58 9.80
N ASP A 122 -0.36 4.33 8.71
CA ASP A 122 0.44 5.34 8.01
C ASP A 122 1.49 6.05 8.90
N ASN A 123 2.16 5.30 9.79
CA ASN A 123 3.24 5.85 10.65
C ASN A 123 4.59 5.37 10.13
N ASP A 124 5.25 6.19 9.32
CA ASP A 124 6.50 5.83 8.62
C ASP A 124 7.66 5.54 9.58
N ASP A 125 7.67 6.22 10.73
CA ASP A 125 8.75 6.11 11.70
C ASP A 125 8.46 5.12 12.84
N LEU A 126 7.25 4.57 12.94
CA LEU A 126 6.88 3.66 14.03
C LEU A 126 7.61 2.31 13.91
N ILE A 127 8.43 2.00 14.91
CA ILE A 127 9.24 0.77 14.98
C ILE A 127 8.68 -0.20 16.02
N HIS A 128 8.10 0.33 17.11
CA HIS A 128 7.65 -0.47 18.25
C HIS A 128 6.20 -0.19 18.65
N ILE A 129 5.48 -1.27 18.97
CA ILE A 129 4.15 -1.24 19.60
C ILE A 129 4.20 -2.06 20.89
N PRO A 130 3.39 -1.71 21.91
CA PRO A 130 3.30 -2.50 23.13
C PRO A 130 2.68 -3.88 22.84
N LYS A 131 2.81 -4.79 23.81
CA LYS A 131 2.00 -6.00 23.83
C LYS A 131 0.57 -5.63 24.19
N PHE A 132 -0.37 -6.30 23.56
CA PHE A 132 -1.78 -6.17 23.91
C PHE A 132 -2.22 -7.38 24.74
N GLU A 133 -2.86 -7.12 25.88
CA GLU A 133 -3.48 -8.13 26.75
C GLU A 133 -4.99 -7.94 26.79
N TRP A 134 -5.72 -9.05 26.82
CA TRP A 134 -7.19 -9.09 26.83
C TRP A 134 -7.68 -10.41 27.42
N ASP A 135 -8.90 -10.41 27.94
CA ASP A 135 -9.54 -11.59 28.49
C ASP A 135 -10.09 -12.50 27.37
N GLU A 136 -10.25 -13.80 27.65
CA GLU A 136 -10.60 -14.80 26.61
C GLU A 136 -11.91 -14.48 25.88
N ASP A 137 -12.88 -13.90 26.60
CA ASP A 137 -14.22 -13.58 26.12
C ASP A 137 -14.35 -12.18 25.50
N ASP A 138 -13.30 -11.36 25.56
CA ASP A 138 -13.34 -9.99 25.03
C ASP A 138 -13.43 -9.97 23.51
N HIS A 139 -14.27 -9.10 22.96
CA HIS A 139 -14.31 -8.79 21.54
C HIS A 139 -13.69 -7.41 21.31
N PHE A 140 -12.71 -7.31 20.43
CA PHE A 140 -12.06 -6.05 20.08
C PHE A 140 -11.64 -6.06 18.62
N GLU A 141 -11.35 -4.88 18.09
CA GLU A 141 -10.84 -4.68 16.74
C GLU A 141 -9.42 -4.12 16.80
N ILE A 142 -8.53 -4.70 16.00
CA ILE A 142 -7.16 -4.21 15.80
C ILE A 142 -6.90 -4.10 14.30
N ALA A 143 -6.54 -2.91 13.84
CA ALA A 143 -6.14 -2.61 12.48
C ALA A 143 -4.76 -1.95 12.47
N LEU A 144 -3.76 -2.61 11.89
CA LEU A 144 -2.42 -2.07 11.69
C LEU A 144 -2.11 -2.10 10.20
N ALA A 145 -1.82 -0.95 9.59
CA ALA A 145 -1.53 -0.86 8.16
C ALA A 145 -0.55 0.27 7.82
N ASN A 146 0.27 0.06 6.78
CA ASN A 146 1.19 1.08 6.26
C ASN A 146 2.18 1.63 7.30
N ASN A 147 2.69 0.77 8.19
CA ASN A 147 3.78 1.09 9.10
C ASN A 147 5.04 0.33 8.61
N PRO A 148 5.85 0.91 7.71
CA PRO A 148 6.89 0.18 6.97
C PRO A 148 8.02 -0.37 7.84
N LYS A 149 8.27 0.25 9.00
CA LYS A 149 9.32 -0.16 9.94
C LYS A 149 8.84 -1.08 11.06
N LEU A 150 7.54 -1.31 11.16
CA LEU A 150 6.94 -2.03 12.27
C LEU A 150 7.01 -3.54 12.06
N ASP A 151 7.60 -4.27 13.02
CA ASP A 151 7.52 -5.72 13.08
C ASP A 151 6.24 -6.17 13.80
N THR A 152 5.31 -6.78 13.07
CA THR A 152 4.04 -7.28 13.63
C THR A 152 4.06 -8.79 13.91
N SER A 153 5.22 -9.46 13.84
CA SER A 153 5.34 -10.93 13.92
C SER A 153 4.77 -11.49 15.22
N GLU A 154 5.11 -10.88 16.36
CA GLU A 154 4.64 -11.31 17.68
C GLU A 154 3.12 -11.17 17.78
N LEU A 155 2.58 -9.97 17.49
CA LEU A 155 1.15 -9.69 17.56
C LEU A 155 0.33 -10.64 16.66
N ARG A 156 0.77 -10.85 15.41
CA ARG A 156 0.10 -11.79 14.49
C ARG A 156 0.11 -13.22 15.02
N THR A 157 1.22 -13.65 15.63
CA THR A 157 1.32 -14.99 16.23
C THR A 157 0.34 -15.14 17.39
N THR A 158 0.26 -14.15 18.28
CA THR A 158 -0.68 -14.13 19.39
C THR A 158 -2.14 -14.18 18.92
N LEU A 159 -2.51 -13.35 17.93
CA LEU A 159 -3.86 -13.31 17.37
C LEU A 159 -4.25 -14.64 16.71
N LYS A 160 -3.32 -15.23 15.94
CA LYS A 160 -3.53 -16.55 15.30
C LYS A 160 -3.71 -17.67 16.33
N ASN A 161 -2.87 -17.70 17.36
CA ASN A 161 -2.94 -18.74 18.41
C ASN A 161 -4.25 -18.68 19.20
N ARG A 162 -4.86 -17.50 19.31
CA ARG A 162 -6.17 -17.30 19.94
C ARG A 162 -7.34 -17.39 18.95
N ASN A 163 -7.12 -17.87 17.72
CA ASN A 163 -8.12 -18.00 16.65
C ASN A 163 -8.91 -16.71 16.36
N ARG A 164 -8.28 -15.54 16.50
CA ARG A 164 -8.93 -14.25 16.24
C ARG A 164 -8.73 -13.85 14.78
N SER A 165 -9.76 -14.06 13.95
CA SER A 165 -9.78 -13.73 12.52
C SER A 165 -10.14 -12.29 12.20
N THR A 166 -10.58 -11.50 13.19
CA THR A 166 -11.08 -10.12 13.01
C THR A 166 -9.98 -9.05 12.97
N ALA A 167 -8.71 -9.42 13.16
CA ALA A 167 -7.63 -8.46 13.21
C ALA A 167 -7.03 -8.20 11.81
N ASN A 168 -7.10 -6.94 11.37
CA ASN A 168 -6.52 -6.48 10.12
C ASN A 168 -5.08 -6.00 10.36
N VAL A 169 -4.20 -6.94 10.70
CA VAL A 169 -2.80 -6.64 11.01
C VAL A 169 -1.93 -6.91 9.78
N GLN A 170 -1.24 -5.87 9.30
CA GLN A 170 -0.25 -5.94 8.21
C GLN A 170 0.80 -7.00 8.45
N ARG A 171 1.48 -7.47 7.40
CA ARG A 171 2.70 -8.29 7.57
C ARG A 171 3.81 -7.48 8.24
N PRO A 172 4.82 -8.15 8.82
CA PRO A 172 6.00 -7.48 9.34
C PRO A 172 6.64 -6.64 8.24
N PHE A 173 6.96 -5.38 8.54
CA PHE A 173 7.63 -4.45 7.62
C PHE A 173 6.89 -4.27 6.27
N SER A 174 5.55 -4.31 6.28
CA SER A 174 4.73 -4.22 5.07
C SER A 174 3.91 -2.94 4.94
N CYS A 175 3.59 -2.64 3.69
CA CYS A 175 2.68 -1.58 3.28
C CYS A 175 1.54 -2.17 2.47
N GLY A 176 0.35 -1.60 2.59
CA GLY A 176 -0.83 -1.97 1.83
C GLY A 176 -1.02 -1.15 0.54
N GLU A 177 -2.18 -1.35 -0.08
CA GLU A 177 -2.59 -0.66 -1.30
C GLU A 177 -2.91 0.83 -1.09
N THR A 178 -3.27 1.20 0.15
CA THR A 178 -3.62 2.58 0.54
C THR A 178 -2.43 3.43 0.96
N ARG A 179 -1.21 2.87 0.95
CA ARG A 179 0.02 3.59 1.32
C ARG A 179 0.19 4.91 0.56
N ILE A 180 0.88 5.86 1.17
CA ILE A 180 1.21 7.17 0.57
C ILE A 180 2.51 7.11 -0.24
N ILE A 181 3.53 6.40 0.24
CA ILE A 181 4.82 6.29 -0.44
C ILE A 181 5.41 4.89 -0.23
N SER A 182 6.22 4.42 -1.18
CA SER A 182 6.80 3.07 -1.15
C SER A 182 8.28 3.03 -0.76
N ASP A 183 8.89 4.20 -0.54
CA ASP A 183 10.34 4.35 -0.34
C ASP A 183 10.89 3.45 0.77
N GLN A 184 10.12 3.25 1.84
CA GLN A 184 10.52 2.48 3.01
C GLN A 184 9.92 1.07 3.08
N CYS A 185 9.03 0.72 2.15
CA CYS A 185 8.32 -0.54 2.19
C CYS A 185 9.23 -1.69 1.75
N ARG A 186 9.43 -2.67 2.63
CA ARG A 186 10.12 -3.93 2.30
C ARG A 186 9.18 -4.94 1.65
N ILE A 187 7.93 -4.94 2.10
CA ILE A 187 6.87 -5.79 1.56
C ILE A 187 5.70 -4.90 1.13
N ILE A 188 5.13 -5.16 -0.04
CA ILE A 188 3.89 -4.51 -0.47
C ILE A 188 2.79 -5.58 -0.64
N GLU A 189 1.63 -5.31 -0.05
CA GLU A 189 0.40 -6.10 -0.21
C GLU A 189 -0.59 -5.31 -1.09
N GLY A 190 -0.92 -5.84 -2.26
CA GLY A 190 -1.84 -5.23 -3.22
C GLY A 190 -1.24 -4.92 -4.59
N THR A 191 -1.92 -4.07 -5.37
CA THR A 191 -1.48 -3.74 -6.73
C THR A 191 -0.32 -2.73 -6.73
N LEU A 192 0.72 -3.04 -7.49
CA LEU A 192 1.83 -2.14 -7.79
C LEU A 192 1.68 -1.56 -9.20
N LEU A 193 1.16 -0.33 -9.27
CA LEU A 193 1.10 0.47 -10.49
C LEU A 193 2.44 1.21 -10.67
N LEU A 194 3.26 0.79 -11.62
CA LEU A 194 4.64 1.26 -11.74
C LEU A 194 4.77 2.74 -12.14
N ASP A 195 3.72 3.35 -12.68
CA ASP A 195 3.65 4.76 -13.06
C ASP A 195 2.93 5.66 -12.04
N ASP A 196 2.50 5.09 -10.92
CA ASP A 196 1.92 5.82 -9.80
C ASP A 196 3.00 6.58 -9.01
N THR A 197 2.71 7.82 -8.63
CA THR A 197 3.63 8.72 -7.91
C THR A 197 4.14 8.13 -6.60
N ARG A 198 3.36 7.24 -5.98
CA ARG A 198 3.70 6.55 -4.73
C ARG A 198 4.81 5.50 -4.91
N ASN A 199 5.09 5.11 -6.15
CA ASN A 199 6.01 4.02 -6.53
C ASN A 199 7.26 4.55 -7.24
N THR A 200 7.60 5.82 -7.04
CA THR A 200 8.75 6.45 -7.70
C THR A 200 10.09 5.93 -7.18
N ARG A 201 10.17 5.55 -5.89
CA ARG A 201 11.35 4.91 -5.31
C ARG A 201 10.92 3.68 -4.52
N MET A 202 11.53 2.54 -4.87
CA MET A 202 11.22 1.24 -4.27
C MET A 202 12.51 0.47 -4.06
N LEU A 203 13.52 1.17 -3.54
CA LEU A 203 14.86 0.61 -3.39
C LEU A 203 14.89 -0.53 -2.38
N ASN A 204 14.03 -0.47 -1.36
CA ASN A 204 13.95 -1.45 -0.28
C ASN A 204 12.95 -2.58 -0.54
N LEU A 205 12.19 -2.53 -1.64
CA LEU A 205 11.15 -3.51 -1.92
C LEU A 205 11.78 -4.88 -2.17
N GLU A 206 11.46 -5.85 -1.31
CA GLU A 206 11.93 -7.24 -1.38
C GLU A 206 10.85 -8.17 -1.94
N GLU A 207 9.61 -7.99 -1.50
CA GLU A 207 8.50 -8.90 -1.79
C GLU A 207 7.21 -8.14 -2.13
N LEU A 208 6.49 -8.65 -3.13
CA LEU A 208 5.17 -8.15 -3.51
C LEU A 208 4.15 -9.28 -3.41
N TYR A 209 3.15 -9.11 -2.53
CA TYR A 209 1.96 -9.95 -2.47
C TYR A 209 0.84 -9.26 -3.23
N GLY A 210 0.85 -9.44 -4.55
CA GLY A 210 -0.10 -8.82 -5.46
C GLY A 210 0.39 -8.80 -6.89
N ARG A 211 0.03 -7.76 -7.64
CA ARG A 211 0.28 -7.69 -9.09
C ARG A 211 1.08 -6.46 -9.47
N ILE A 212 1.93 -6.58 -10.49
CA ILE A 212 2.66 -5.47 -11.11
C ILE A 212 1.94 -5.08 -12.40
N SER A 213 1.67 -3.78 -12.59
CA SER A 213 1.05 -3.27 -13.80
C SER A 213 1.74 -1.99 -14.29
N LEU A 214 2.01 -1.95 -15.59
CA LEU A 214 2.47 -0.78 -16.34
C LEU A 214 1.79 -0.77 -17.70
N VAL A 215 0.78 0.09 -17.86
CA VAL A 215 -0.07 0.11 -19.06
C VAL A 215 -0.25 1.54 -19.55
N ASN A 216 -0.08 1.77 -20.85
CA ASN A 216 -0.23 3.11 -21.47
C ASN A 216 0.65 4.20 -20.84
N SER A 217 1.79 3.83 -20.27
CA SER A 217 2.66 4.74 -19.53
C SER A 217 3.64 5.49 -20.45
N GLN A 218 4.12 6.62 -19.93
CA GLN A 218 5.18 7.44 -20.54
C GLN A 218 6.57 7.13 -20.00
N LEU A 219 6.69 6.19 -19.04
CA LEU A 219 7.97 5.77 -18.49
C LEU A 219 8.89 5.19 -19.58
N GLU A 220 10.17 5.59 -19.54
CA GLU A 220 11.20 5.01 -20.40
C GLU A 220 11.79 3.73 -19.81
N SER A 221 11.69 3.54 -18.50
CA SER A 221 12.17 2.37 -17.78
C SER A 221 11.25 2.07 -16.60
N VAL A 222 11.08 0.78 -16.29
CA VAL A 222 10.49 0.36 -15.02
C VAL A 222 11.32 0.93 -13.85
N PRO A 223 10.70 1.45 -12.77
CA PRO A 223 11.43 1.91 -11.58
C PRO A 223 12.40 0.85 -11.05
N ALA A 224 13.54 1.30 -10.53
CA ALA A 224 14.53 0.39 -9.98
C ALA A 224 14.01 -0.26 -8.69
N MET A 225 14.03 -1.59 -8.66
CA MET A 225 13.67 -2.43 -7.52
C MET A 225 14.78 -3.47 -7.28
N PRO A 226 15.98 -3.03 -6.86
CA PRO A 226 17.18 -3.87 -6.85
C PRO A 226 17.10 -5.07 -5.90
N HIS A 227 16.19 -5.03 -4.92
CA HIS A 227 16.00 -6.10 -3.93
C HIS A 227 14.75 -6.94 -4.17
N LEU A 228 13.93 -6.63 -5.18
CA LEU A 228 12.69 -7.36 -5.44
C LEU A 228 13.02 -8.77 -5.93
N ARG A 229 12.84 -9.75 -5.04
CA ARG A 229 13.12 -11.17 -5.29
C ARG A 229 11.86 -11.98 -5.54
N LYS A 230 10.74 -11.59 -4.92
CA LYS A 230 9.51 -12.39 -4.91
C LYS A 230 8.28 -11.58 -5.32
N VAL A 231 7.47 -12.19 -6.19
CA VAL A 231 6.10 -11.74 -6.50
C VAL A 231 5.15 -12.91 -6.30
N GLU A 232 4.16 -12.74 -5.44
CA GLU A 232 3.13 -13.74 -5.16
C GLU A 232 1.75 -13.17 -5.51
N TYR A 233 1.07 -13.80 -6.45
CA TYR A 233 -0.25 -13.39 -6.90
C TYR A 233 -1.25 -14.55 -6.82
N THR A 234 -2.13 -14.46 -5.83
CA THR A 234 -3.29 -15.34 -5.71
C THR A 234 -4.44 -14.73 -6.48
N LYS A 235 -4.76 -15.32 -7.64
CA LYS A 235 -5.86 -14.87 -8.48
C LYS A 235 -7.17 -14.92 -7.69
N ILE A 236 -7.85 -13.79 -7.58
CA ILE A 236 -9.22 -13.71 -7.09
C ILE A 236 -10.18 -14.03 -8.26
N GLU A 237 -11.30 -14.69 -8.00
CA GLU A 237 -12.30 -14.94 -9.05
C GLU A 237 -12.66 -13.64 -9.79
N ASN A 238 -12.78 -13.70 -11.12
CA ASN A 238 -13.01 -12.54 -12.01
C ASN A 238 -11.91 -11.48 -12.10
N SER A 239 -10.72 -11.70 -11.52
CA SER A 239 -9.57 -10.81 -11.69
C SER A 239 -8.75 -11.10 -12.95
N GLU A 240 -7.93 -10.13 -13.36
CA GLU A 240 -6.97 -10.30 -14.47
C GLU A 240 -6.01 -11.48 -14.18
N PRO A 241 -5.65 -12.28 -15.20
CA PRO A 241 -4.88 -13.50 -14.97
C PRO A 241 -3.39 -13.25 -14.74
N TYR A 242 -2.90 -12.04 -15.02
CA TYR A 242 -1.47 -11.74 -15.04
C TYR A 242 -1.00 -11.14 -13.71
N ALA A 243 0.01 -11.79 -13.11
CA ALA A 243 0.75 -11.24 -11.97
C ALA A 243 1.60 -10.05 -12.39
N ILE A 244 2.12 -10.04 -13.62
CA ILE A 244 2.89 -8.92 -14.19
C ILE A 244 2.31 -8.57 -15.55
N LYS A 245 1.93 -7.29 -15.74
CA LYS A 245 1.33 -6.78 -16.98
C LYS A 245 2.06 -5.52 -17.46
N ILE A 246 2.72 -5.61 -18.61
CA ILE A 246 3.47 -4.50 -19.24
C ILE A 246 2.99 -4.36 -20.68
N VAL A 247 2.05 -3.45 -20.92
CA VAL A 247 1.32 -3.38 -22.19
C VAL A 247 1.22 -1.95 -22.73
N ASN A 248 1.49 -1.78 -24.03
CA ASN A 248 1.25 -0.53 -24.75
C ASN A 248 2.01 0.69 -24.20
N ASN A 249 3.27 0.50 -23.79
CA ASN A 249 4.13 1.59 -23.30
C ASN A 249 5.06 2.04 -24.44
N THR A 250 4.67 3.08 -25.17
CA THR A 250 5.33 3.52 -26.42
C THR A 250 6.76 4.04 -26.24
N ARG A 251 7.11 4.45 -25.01
CA ARG A 251 8.43 4.98 -24.66
C ARG A 251 9.28 4.01 -23.85
N LEU A 252 8.71 2.90 -23.39
CA LEU A 252 9.41 1.94 -22.53
C LEU A 252 10.54 1.27 -23.31
N LYS A 253 11.76 1.44 -22.81
CA LYS A 253 13.00 0.88 -23.36
C LYS A 253 13.52 -0.30 -22.55
N SER A 254 13.27 -0.32 -21.24
CA SER A 254 13.83 -1.33 -20.33
C SER A 254 12.85 -1.80 -19.27
N ILE A 255 12.92 -3.10 -18.96
CA ILE A 255 12.25 -3.76 -17.83
C ILE A 255 13.26 -4.27 -16.78
N GLY A 256 14.49 -3.74 -16.77
CA GLY A 256 15.58 -4.22 -15.90
C GLY A 256 15.24 -4.29 -14.41
N GLY A 257 14.31 -3.46 -13.93
CA GLY A 257 13.80 -3.54 -12.55
C GLY A 257 13.06 -4.85 -12.19
N LEU A 258 12.72 -5.69 -13.18
CA LEU A 258 11.99 -6.95 -12.99
C LEU A 258 12.83 -8.19 -13.34
N THR A 259 13.96 -8.02 -14.03
CA THR A 259 14.76 -9.14 -14.56
C THR A 259 15.40 -9.99 -13.48
N LYS A 260 15.47 -9.46 -12.25
CA LYS A 260 16.04 -10.09 -11.05
C LYS A 260 15.01 -10.79 -10.15
N ILE A 261 13.74 -10.84 -10.54
CA ILE A 261 12.73 -11.60 -9.80
C ILE A 261 13.10 -13.09 -9.87
N GLU A 262 13.34 -13.70 -8.72
CA GLU A 262 13.74 -15.10 -8.57
C GLU A 262 12.51 -16.00 -8.45
N GLU A 263 11.49 -15.55 -7.71
CA GLU A 263 10.31 -16.33 -7.38
C GLU A 263 9.03 -15.62 -7.85
N LEU A 264 8.29 -16.25 -8.76
CA LEU A 264 6.96 -15.82 -9.18
C LEU A 264 5.94 -16.90 -8.80
N VAL A 265 5.27 -16.70 -7.67
CA VAL A 265 4.26 -17.62 -7.13
C VAL A 265 2.89 -17.24 -7.67
N VAL A 266 2.31 -18.12 -8.48
CA VAL A 266 1.02 -17.90 -9.15
C VAL A 266 0.17 -19.16 -9.11
N VAL A 267 -1.13 -19.00 -8.84
CA VAL A 267 -2.09 -20.12 -8.81
C VAL A 267 -2.21 -20.80 -10.18
N SER A 268 -2.00 -20.07 -11.28
CA SER A 268 -2.04 -20.61 -12.65
C SER A 268 -0.75 -20.27 -13.41
N HIS A 269 0.01 -21.30 -13.78
CA HIS A 269 1.32 -21.15 -14.40
C HIS A 269 1.30 -20.74 -15.89
N THR A 270 0.15 -20.85 -16.57
CA THR A 270 0.11 -20.72 -18.04
C THR A 270 0.01 -19.28 -18.54
N LYS A 271 -0.29 -18.29 -17.68
CA LYS A 271 -0.48 -16.87 -18.05
C LYS A 271 -0.07 -15.89 -16.93
N SER A 272 1.10 -16.07 -16.34
CA SER A 272 1.53 -15.27 -15.20
C SER A 272 2.09 -13.89 -15.56
N VAL A 273 2.66 -13.73 -16.75
CA VAL A 273 3.29 -12.48 -17.22
C VAL A 273 2.80 -12.15 -18.63
N LEU A 274 2.49 -10.88 -18.88
CA LEU A 274 2.14 -10.34 -20.19
C LEU A 274 3.02 -9.14 -20.52
N ILE A 275 3.86 -9.27 -21.55
CA ILE A 275 4.69 -8.19 -22.09
C ILE A 275 4.39 -8.05 -23.58
N ARG A 276 3.74 -6.97 -23.98
CA ARG A 276 3.17 -6.81 -25.32
C ARG A 276 3.09 -5.34 -25.75
N ASP A 277 3.19 -5.07 -27.05
CA ASP A 277 2.95 -3.76 -27.66
C ASP A 277 3.85 -2.64 -27.08
N ASN A 278 5.09 -2.97 -26.70
CA ASN A 278 6.08 -2.00 -26.23
C ASN A 278 7.16 -1.81 -27.33
N PRO A 279 6.95 -0.91 -28.31
CA PRO A 279 7.73 -0.90 -29.56
C PRO A 279 9.22 -0.55 -29.40
N LYS A 280 9.59 0.13 -28.31
CA LYS A 280 10.99 0.50 -28.01
C LYS A 280 11.66 -0.41 -27.00
N LEU A 281 10.93 -1.41 -26.47
CA LEU A 281 11.43 -2.29 -25.44
C LEU A 281 12.44 -3.26 -26.04
N CYS A 282 13.62 -3.35 -25.42
CA CYS A 282 14.59 -4.40 -25.66
C CYS A 282 15.18 -4.87 -24.32
N ILE A 283 15.82 -6.05 -24.31
CA ILE A 283 16.49 -6.60 -23.13
C ILE A 283 17.98 -6.29 -23.22
N GLU A 284 18.56 -5.76 -22.15
CA GLU A 284 20.00 -5.53 -22.10
C GLU A 284 20.77 -6.86 -22.15
N PRO A 285 21.96 -6.92 -22.79
CA PRO A 285 22.71 -8.17 -22.94
C PRO A 285 23.00 -8.90 -21.61
N GLU A 286 23.27 -8.16 -20.54
CA GLU A 286 23.49 -8.67 -19.19
C GLU A 286 22.24 -9.32 -18.56
N ASP A 287 21.05 -8.82 -18.91
CA ASP A 287 19.77 -9.32 -18.41
C ASP A 287 19.25 -10.51 -19.23
N ALA A 288 19.72 -10.66 -20.48
CA ALA A 288 19.23 -11.71 -21.39
C ALA A 288 19.42 -13.14 -20.84
N ALA A 289 20.37 -13.32 -19.93
CA ALA A 289 20.67 -14.61 -19.30
C ALA A 289 19.85 -14.91 -18.04
N THR A 290 19.08 -13.96 -17.51
CA THR A 290 18.31 -14.21 -16.28
C THR A 290 17.15 -15.18 -16.51
N ASP A 291 16.80 -15.94 -15.48
CA ASP A 291 15.72 -16.93 -15.57
C ASP A 291 14.37 -16.27 -15.84
N PHE A 292 14.15 -15.08 -15.28
CA PHE A 292 12.97 -14.27 -15.57
C PHE A 292 12.85 -13.99 -17.07
N VAL A 293 13.91 -13.49 -17.71
CA VAL A 293 13.88 -13.14 -19.14
C VAL A 293 13.68 -14.38 -19.99
N LYS A 294 14.44 -15.45 -19.76
CA LYS A 294 14.32 -16.71 -20.51
C LYS A 294 12.89 -17.25 -20.49
N LYS A 295 12.23 -17.15 -19.34
CA LYS A 295 10.88 -17.71 -19.13
C LYS A 295 9.76 -16.80 -19.60
N TYR A 296 9.87 -15.49 -19.41
CA TYR A 296 8.74 -14.56 -19.56
C TYR A 296 8.93 -13.45 -20.60
N ALA A 297 10.17 -13.20 -21.05
CA ALA A 297 10.49 -12.12 -21.97
C ALA A 297 11.38 -12.55 -23.14
N SER A 298 11.47 -13.85 -23.44
CA SER A 298 12.32 -14.39 -24.52
C SER A 298 11.90 -13.95 -25.92
N HIS A 299 10.66 -13.50 -26.08
CA HIS A 299 10.14 -12.89 -27.30
C HIS A 299 10.55 -11.41 -27.48
N VAL A 300 11.10 -10.78 -26.45
CA VAL A 300 11.62 -9.41 -26.51
C VAL A 300 13.05 -9.46 -27.05
N MET A 301 13.37 -8.59 -28.01
CA MET A 301 14.68 -8.57 -28.65
C MET A 301 15.76 -8.07 -27.69
N VAL A 302 16.98 -8.60 -27.81
CA VAL A 302 18.15 -8.06 -27.10
C VAL A 302 18.57 -6.74 -27.74
N CYS A 303 18.88 -5.73 -26.93
CA CYS A 303 19.31 -4.41 -27.38
C CYS A 303 20.55 -4.51 -28.27
N GLY A 304 20.61 -3.70 -29.33
CA GLY A 304 21.73 -3.69 -30.28
C GLY A 304 21.78 -4.86 -31.28
N LYS A 305 20.93 -5.90 -31.14
CA LYS A 305 20.82 -6.95 -32.17
C LYS A 305 19.81 -6.53 -33.25
N SER A 306 20.27 -6.40 -34.49
CA SER A 306 19.38 -6.23 -35.66
C SER A 306 18.58 -7.51 -35.92
N ARG A 307 17.32 -7.39 -36.36
CA ARG A 307 16.37 -8.48 -36.73
C ARG A 307 16.84 -9.46 -37.82
N ALA A 308 18.08 -9.35 -38.30
CA ALA A 308 18.52 -9.92 -39.56
C ALA A 308 18.81 -11.45 -39.59
N MET A 309 18.45 -12.24 -38.57
CA MET A 309 18.89 -13.66 -38.50
C MET A 309 17.85 -14.72 -38.12
N ASN A 310 16.55 -14.42 -38.07
CA ASN A 310 15.53 -15.47 -37.84
C ASN A 310 14.66 -15.81 -39.08
N ASP A 311 14.80 -15.08 -40.19
CA ASP A 311 14.07 -15.41 -41.44
C ASP A 311 14.83 -16.40 -42.36
N VAL A 312 16.03 -16.84 -41.99
CA VAL A 312 16.83 -17.76 -42.84
C VAL A 312 16.62 -19.24 -42.49
N GLU A 313 16.21 -19.59 -41.27
CA GLU A 313 16.00 -21.00 -40.90
C GLU A 313 14.64 -21.58 -41.31
N GLN A 314 13.65 -20.77 -41.67
CA GLN A 314 12.40 -21.29 -42.27
C GLN A 314 12.44 -21.43 -43.80
N SER A 315 13.47 -20.90 -44.48
CA SER A 315 13.58 -21.02 -45.94
C SER A 315 14.55 -22.13 -46.40
N PHE A 316 15.48 -22.59 -45.55
CA PHE A 316 16.40 -23.68 -45.90
C PHE A 316 15.87 -25.11 -45.64
N GLY A 317 14.71 -25.25 -44.98
CA GLY A 317 14.07 -26.55 -44.75
C GLY A 317 13.26 -27.11 -45.93
N MET A 318 13.18 -26.40 -47.06
CA MET A 318 12.33 -26.78 -48.21
C MET A 318 13.12 -26.96 -49.53
N PHE A 319 14.39 -27.37 -49.46
CA PHE A 319 15.20 -27.63 -50.67
C PHE A 319 15.93 -28.98 -50.73
N PHE A 320 15.66 -29.91 -49.81
CA PHE A 320 16.25 -31.25 -49.84
C PHE A 320 15.18 -32.35 -49.86
N PHE A 321 14.34 -32.37 -50.91
CA PHE A 321 13.64 -33.58 -51.37
C PHE A 321 13.25 -33.34 -52.83
N LEU A 322 14.19 -33.60 -53.76
CA LEU A 322 13.95 -33.93 -55.16
C LEU A 322 15.30 -34.19 -55.81
N LEU A 323 15.78 -35.43 -55.67
CA LEU A 323 16.63 -36.14 -56.64
C LEU A 323 16.50 -37.64 -56.39
#